data_AF-A0A5M9I0F5-F1
#
_entry.id   AF-A0A5M9I0F5-F1
#
_cell.length_a   1.000
_cell.length_b   1.000
_cell.length_c   1.000
_cell.angle_alpha   90.00
_cell.angle_beta   90.00
_cell.angle_gamma   90.00
#
_symmetry.space_group_name_H-M   'P 1'
#
loop_
_entity.id
_entity.type
_entity.pdbx_description
1 polymer ?
#
loop_
_entity_poly.entity_id
_entity_poly.type
_entity_poly.pdbx_seq_one_letter_code
_entity_poly.pdbx_strand_id
1 'polypeptide(L)'
;MNYEKVITNTLDSFGVSRSYTGYNYVVYGLQLILEDEERIECITKALYLDVAKHFHTNWSCVEKNMRTIVNCVWHSHNVELLEIIFSRSHRNKKPTNKEFFKYMYDYIIQINHEVQISDRQISVICPISNTYCEALGAFYIKLSRLIE
;
A
#
# COMPACT_ATOMS: atom_id res chain seq x y z
N MET A 1 -7.89 8.56 4.15
CA MET A 1 -7.83 7.16 3.69
C MET A 1 -7.49 6.28 4.87
N ASN A 2 -8.07 5.08 5.00
CA ASN A 2 -7.55 4.10 5.94
C ASN A 2 -6.41 3.34 5.27
N TYR A 3 -5.17 3.84 5.39
CA TYR A 3 -3.99 3.22 4.78
C TYR A 3 -3.79 1.78 5.24
N GLU A 4 -4.17 1.46 6.48
CA GLU A 4 -4.13 0.09 7.00
C GLU A 4 -4.92 -0.87 6.09
N LYS A 5 -6.16 -0.50 5.73
CA LYS A 5 -7.03 -1.32 4.87
C LYS A 5 -6.39 -1.56 3.50
N VAL A 6 -5.81 -0.51 2.90
CA VAL A 6 -5.14 -0.61 1.59
C VAL A 6 -3.94 -1.55 1.67
N ILE A 7 -3.09 -1.38 2.69
CA ILE A 7 -1.91 -2.23 2.91
C ILE A 7 -2.33 -3.69 3.12
N THR A 8 -3.30 -3.95 4.00
CA THR A 8 -3.76 -5.31 4.28
C THR A 8 -4.38 -5.98 3.06
N ASN A 9 -5.20 -5.27 2.30
CA ASN A 9 -5.82 -5.80 1.08
C ASN A 9 -4.76 -6.12 0.02
N THR A 10 -3.71 -5.30 -0.07
CA THR A 10 -2.61 -5.54 -1.00
C THR A 10 -1.81 -6.79 -0.61
N LEU A 11 -1.47 -6.96 0.68
CA LEU A 11 -0.77 -8.17 1.16
C LEU A 11 -1.62 -9.44 1.01
N ASP A 12 -2.92 -9.34 1.26
CA ASP A 12 -3.86 -10.46 1.09
C ASP A 12 -4.01 -10.84 -0.39
N SER A 13 -3.98 -9.85 -1.30
CA SER A 13 -4.01 -10.10 -2.75
C SER A 13 -2.76 -10.81 -3.26
N PHE A 14 -1.65 -10.73 -2.52
CA PHE A 14 -0.46 -11.56 -2.74
C PHE A 14 -0.56 -12.96 -2.12
N GLY A 15 -1.60 -13.25 -1.33
CA GLY A 15 -1.78 -14.53 -0.64
C GLY A 15 -0.88 -14.69 0.58
N VAL A 16 -0.40 -13.59 1.17
CA VAL A 16 0.43 -13.65 2.38
C VAL A 16 -0.43 -14.05 3.57
N SER A 17 -0.07 -15.13 4.26
CA SER A 17 -0.79 -15.54 5.47
C SER A 17 -0.64 -14.51 6.59
N ARG A 18 -1.78 -14.08 7.15
CA ARG A 18 -1.86 -13.23 8.35
C ARG A 18 -1.29 -13.89 9.61
N SER A 19 -1.09 -15.21 9.60
CA SER A 19 -0.44 -15.93 10.72
C SER A 19 1.05 -15.66 10.82
N TYR A 20 1.69 -15.15 9.77
CA TYR A 20 3.10 -14.79 9.83
C TYR A 20 3.29 -13.51 10.64
N THR A 21 4.15 -13.55 11.66
CA THR A 21 4.46 -12.38 12.50
C THR A 21 4.93 -11.19 11.66
N GLY A 22 5.67 -11.45 10.58
CA GLY A 22 6.12 -10.41 9.65
C GLY A 22 4.99 -9.65 8.97
N TYR A 23 3.78 -10.20 8.87
CA TYR A 23 2.63 -9.54 8.24
C TYR A 23 2.32 -8.23 8.99
N ASN A 24 2.12 -8.32 10.30
CA ASN A 24 1.83 -7.16 11.14
C ASN A 24 3.02 -6.19 11.20
N TYR A 25 4.24 -6.70 11.13
CA TYR A 25 5.44 -5.85 11.06
C TYR A 25 5.46 -5.01 9.78
N VAL A 26 5.11 -5.60 8.62
CA VAL A 26 5.04 -4.88 7.35
C VAL A 26 3.90 -3.86 7.36
N VAL A 27 2.72 -4.22 7.86
CA VAL A 27 1.59 -3.29 7.96
C VAL A 27 1.96 -2.07 8.80
N TYR A 28 2.42 -2.29 10.03
CA TYR A 28 2.82 -1.21 10.92
C TYR A 28 4.02 -0.43 10.38
N GLY A 29 5.00 -1.11 9.78
CA GLY A 29 6.15 -0.46 9.17
C GLY A 29 5.77 0.46 8.00
N LEU A 30 4.82 0.06 7.16
CA LEU A 30 4.32 0.92 6.08
C LEU A 30 3.54 2.12 6.62
N GLN A 31 2.77 1.96 7.71
CA GLN A 31 2.11 3.10 8.37
C GLN A 31 3.14 4.13 8.87
N LEU A 32 4.21 3.68 9.53
CA LEU A 32 5.29 4.56 9.99
C LEU A 32 5.99 5.29 8.83
N ILE A 33 6.18 4.61 7.70
CA ILE A 33 6.78 5.22 6.49
C ILE A 33 5.83 6.25 5.86
N LEU A 34 4.52 5.99 5.87
CA LEU A 34 3.52 6.94 5.37
C LEU A 34 3.41 8.19 6.25
N GLU A 35 3.75 8.08 7.53
CA GLU A 35 3.86 9.22 8.45
C GLU A 35 5.13 10.04 8.19
N ASP A 36 6.26 9.38 7.93
CA ASP A 36 7.51 10.04 7.56
C ASP A 36 8.42 9.11 6.75
N GLU A 37 8.62 9.51 5.49
CA GLU A 37 9.29 8.73 4.44
C GLU A 37 10.79 8.54 4.68
N GLU A 38 11.43 9.37 5.50
CA GLU A 38 12.86 9.28 5.79
C GLU A 38 13.23 7.93 6.44
N ARG A 39 12.24 7.25 7.05
CA ARG A 39 12.38 5.90 7.60
C ARG A 39 12.81 4.85 6.57
N ILE A 40 12.48 5.04 5.29
CA ILE A 40 12.95 4.15 4.19
C ILE A 40 14.47 4.26 4.07
N GLU A 41 15.01 5.47 4.17
CA GLU A 41 16.44 5.69 3.97
C GLU A 41 17.29 5.05 5.07
N CYS A 42 16.78 5.09 6.31
CA CYS A 42 17.44 4.56 7.50
C CYS A 42 16.75 3.33 8.11
N ILE A 43 16.40 2.33 7.29
CA ILE A 43 15.56 1.20 7.73
C ILE A 43 16.04 0.49 9.02
N THR A 44 17.35 0.24 9.18
CA THR A 44 17.89 -0.47 10.35
C THR A 44 17.86 0.38 11.62
N LYS A 45 18.08 1.70 11.48
CA LYS A 45 18.26 2.62 12.61
C LYS A 45 17.00 3.41 12.95
N ALA A 46 15.98 3.35 12.11
CA ALA A 46 14.68 3.97 12.33
C ALA A 46 13.59 2.89 12.31
N LEU A 47 13.18 2.45 11.11
CA LEU A 47 12.02 1.57 10.94
C LEU A 47 12.06 0.30 11.81
N TYR A 48 13.15 -0.46 11.74
CA TYR A 48 13.25 -1.72 12.48
C TYR A 48 13.28 -1.50 13.99
N LEU A 49 13.86 -0.39 14.47
CA LEU A 49 13.84 -0.06 15.90
C LEU A 49 12.45 0.33 16.37
N ASP A 50 11.74 1.15 15.59
CA ASP A 50 10.36 1.58 15.91
C ASP A 50 9.40 0.39 15.95
N VAL A 51 9.47 -0.49 14.95
CA VAL A 51 8.67 -1.73 14.90
C VAL A 51 9.07 -2.66 16.05
N ALA A 52 10.36 -2.83 16.33
CA ALA A 52 10.82 -3.69 17.42
C ALA A 52 10.33 -3.21 18.78
N LYS A 53 10.36 -1.88 19.01
CA LYS A 53 9.84 -1.25 20.22
C LYS A 53 8.33 -1.49 20.36
N HIS A 54 7.57 -1.32 19.28
CA HIS A 54 6.11 -1.52 19.28
C HIS A 54 5.72 -2.97 19.61
N PHE A 55 6.39 -3.95 18.99
CA PHE A 55 6.08 -5.38 19.15
C PHE A 55 6.89 -6.07 20.25
N HIS A 56 7.60 -5.31 21.10
CA HIS A 56 8.43 -5.83 22.18
C HIS A 56 9.40 -6.95 21.73
N THR A 57 10.03 -6.74 20.58
CA THR A 57 11.01 -7.66 19.99
C THR A 57 12.34 -6.94 19.74
N ASN A 58 13.25 -7.56 19.00
CA ASN A 58 14.50 -6.94 18.57
C ASN A 58 14.51 -6.67 17.06
N TRP A 59 15.36 -5.75 16.62
CA TRP A 59 15.41 -5.29 15.24
C TRP A 59 15.80 -6.40 14.24
N SER A 60 16.61 -7.38 14.65
CA SER A 60 17.01 -8.48 13.77
C SER A 60 15.89 -9.49 13.57
N CYS A 61 15.05 -9.71 14.60
CA CYS A 61 13.79 -10.44 14.47
C CYS A 61 12.83 -9.73 13.53
N VAL A 62 12.73 -8.40 13.60
CA VAL A 62 11.91 -7.60 12.67
C VAL A 62 12.39 -7.79 11.23
N GLU A 63 13.67 -7.54 10.96
CA GLU A 63 14.27 -7.67 9.63
C GLU A 63 14.00 -9.05 9.02
N LYS A 64 14.28 -10.11 9.78
CA LYS A 64 14.12 -11.49 9.34
C LYS A 64 12.66 -11.81 8.99
N ASN A 65 11.72 -11.40 9.85
CA ASN A 65 10.30 -11.65 9.63
C ASN A 65 9.75 -10.86 8.44
N MET A 66 10.16 -9.60 8.28
CA MET A 66 9.81 -8.82 7.09
C MET A 66 10.37 -9.46 5.82
N ARG A 67 11.60 -9.95 5.84
CA ARG A 67 12.20 -10.66 4.70
C ARG A 67 11.44 -11.93 4.32
N THR A 68 10.86 -12.64 5.29
CA THR A 68 9.92 -13.73 5.02
C THR A 68 8.71 -13.24 4.21
N ILE A 69 8.10 -12.12 4.58
CA ILE A 69 6.97 -11.55 3.83
C ILE A 69 7.38 -11.15 2.42
N VAL A 70 8.53 -10.49 2.25
CA VAL A 70 9.06 -10.15 0.93
C VAL A 70 9.25 -11.40 0.07
N ASN A 71 9.73 -12.50 0.66
CA ASN A 71 9.85 -13.77 -0.05
C ASN A 71 8.47 -14.32 -0.45
N CYS A 72 7.47 -14.30 0.43
CA CYS A 72 6.12 -14.73 0.11
C CYS A 72 5.52 -13.92 -1.03
N VAL A 73 5.60 -12.59 -0.96
CA VAL A 73 5.11 -11.69 -2.01
C VAL A 73 5.79 -12.00 -3.34
N TRP A 74 7.12 -12.11 -3.37
CA TRP A 74 7.86 -12.38 -4.61
C TRP A 74 7.46 -13.70 -5.30
N HIS A 75 7.04 -14.70 -4.54
CA HIS A 75 6.58 -16.00 -5.07
C HIS A 75 5.06 -16.09 -5.19
N SER A 76 4.34 -14.97 -5.05
CA SER A 76 2.89 -14.93 -5.22
C SER A 76 2.48 -15.31 -6.65
N HIS A 77 1.31 -15.94 -6.78
CA HIS A 77 0.67 -16.24 -8.05
C HIS A 77 0.05 -15.01 -8.71
N ASN A 78 -0.10 -13.90 -7.99
CA ASN A 78 -0.62 -12.65 -8.52
C ASN A 78 0.47 -11.90 -9.30
N VAL A 79 0.80 -12.40 -10.49
CA VAL A 79 1.89 -11.88 -11.33
C VAL A 79 1.60 -10.45 -11.81
N GLU A 80 0.34 -10.15 -12.13
CA GLU A 80 -0.07 -8.81 -12.59
C GLU A 80 0.23 -7.75 -11.54
N LEU A 81 -0.20 -7.98 -10.28
CA LEU A 81 0.08 -7.04 -9.19
C LEU A 81 1.58 -6.94 -8.89
N LEU A 82 2.35 -8.03 -9.05
CA LEU A 82 3.81 -8.00 -8.91
C LEU A 82 4.48 -7.14 -9.99
N GLU A 83 3.97 -7.17 -11.22
CA GLU A 83 4.47 -6.34 -12.31
C GLU A 83 4.15 -4.86 -12.07
N ILE A 84 2.93 -4.55 -11.63
CA ILE A 84 2.50 -3.19 -11.28
C ILE A 84 3.39 -2.60 -10.19
N ILE A 85 3.61 -3.32 -9.09
CA ILE A 85 4.31 -2.76 -7.92
C ILE A 85 5.84 -2.85 -8.06
N PHE A 86 6.38 -3.98 -8.52
CA PHE A 86 7.82 -4.26 -8.47
C PHE A 86 8.51 -4.22 -9.83
N SER A 87 7.77 -3.91 -10.91
CA SER A 87 8.29 -3.92 -12.29
C SER A 87 9.02 -5.23 -12.61
N ARG A 88 8.44 -6.35 -12.15
CA ARG A 88 9.08 -7.68 -12.14
C ARG A 88 9.62 -8.10 -13.50
N SER A 89 8.90 -7.78 -14.58
CA SER A 89 9.27 -8.05 -15.98
C SER A 89 10.61 -7.44 -16.40
N HIS A 90 11.01 -6.30 -15.81
CA HIS A 90 12.23 -5.59 -16.17
C HIS A 90 13.45 -5.97 -15.34
N ARG A 91 13.26 -6.37 -14.08
CA ARG A 91 14.36 -6.50 -13.12
C ARG A 91 14.63 -7.92 -12.64
N ASN A 92 13.71 -8.87 -12.84
CA ASN A 92 13.82 -10.31 -12.52
C ASN A 92 14.58 -10.70 -11.24
N LYS A 93 14.67 -9.77 -10.28
CA LYS A 93 15.43 -9.86 -9.06
C LYS A 93 14.49 -9.54 -7.91
N LYS A 94 14.42 -10.45 -6.96
CA LYS A 94 13.66 -10.27 -5.74
C LYS A 94 14.12 -9.01 -5.00
N PRO A 95 13.20 -8.11 -4.59
CA PRO A 95 13.58 -6.91 -3.86
C PRO A 95 14.19 -7.27 -2.49
N THR A 96 15.11 -6.42 -2.04
CA THR A 96 15.50 -6.32 -0.63
C THR A 96 14.35 -5.75 0.20
N ASN A 97 14.42 -5.83 1.53
CA ASN A 97 13.39 -5.22 2.38
C ASN A 97 13.25 -3.71 2.10
N LYS A 98 14.36 -2.98 1.97
CA LYS A 98 14.34 -1.54 1.66
C LYS A 98 13.64 -1.25 0.32
N GLU A 99 14.00 -1.99 -0.73
CA GLU A 99 13.35 -1.86 -2.04
C GLU A 99 11.86 -2.22 -1.97
N PHE A 100 11.51 -3.29 -1.26
CA PHE A 100 10.11 -3.69 -1.08
C PHE A 100 9.27 -2.59 -0.43
N PHE A 101 9.73 -2.03 0.69
CA PHE A 101 9.01 -0.94 1.35
C PHE A 101 8.89 0.30 0.47
N LYS A 102 9.94 0.63 -0.29
CA LYS A 102 9.92 1.74 -1.24
C LYS A 102 8.88 1.54 -2.33
N TYR A 103 8.87 0.37 -2.99
CA TYR A 103 7.90 0.07 -4.05
C TYR A 103 6.46 0.03 -3.53
N MET A 104 6.23 -0.51 -2.33
CA MET A 104 4.91 -0.50 -1.70
C MET A 104 4.46 0.92 -1.35
N TYR A 105 5.36 1.75 -0.81
CA TYR A 105 5.08 3.16 -0.54
C TYR A 105 4.70 3.92 -1.82
N ASP A 106 5.52 3.82 -2.86
CA ASP A 106 5.27 4.48 -4.15
C ASP A 106 3.91 4.07 -4.73
N TYR A 107 3.58 2.77 -4.68
CA TYR A 107 2.27 2.24 -5.11
C TYR A 107 1.10 2.80 -4.31
N ILE A 108 1.20 2.84 -2.97
CA ILE A 108 0.12 3.35 -2.10
C ILE A 108 -0.11 4.85 -2.34
N ILE A 109 0.96 5.63 -2.50
CA ILE A 109 0.87 7.06 -2.79
C ILE A 109 0.25 7.30 -4.19
N GLN A 110 0.65 6.51 -5.20
CA GLN A 110 0.10 6.60 -6.55
C GLN A 110 -1.42 6.34 -6.58
N ILE A 111 -1.88 5.26 -5.95
CA ILE A 111 -3.33 4.96 -5.87
C ILE A 111 -4.07 6.10 -5.17
N ASN A 112 -3.48 6.69 -4.12
CA ASN A 112 -4.09 7.82 -3.44
C ASN A 112 -4.28 9.03 -4.37
N HIS A 113 -3.33 9.32 -5.25
CA HIS A 113 -3.50 10.38 -6.26
C HIS A 113 -4.62 10.08 -7.26
N GLU A 114 -4.74 8.84 -7.72
CA GLU A 114 -5.79 8.42 -8.66
C GLU A 114 -7.19 8.50 -8.05
N VAL A 115 -7.34 8.09 -6.79
CA VAL A 115 -8.60 8.22 -6.04
C VAL A 115 -8.97 9.69 -5.80
N GLN A 116 -8.00 10.57 -5.56
CA GLN A 116 -8.26 12.01 -5.43
C GLN A 116 -8.69 12.65 -6.77
N ILE A 117 -8.21 12.15 -7.91
CA ILE A 117 -8.61 12.62 -9.24
C ILE A 117 -10.03 12.15 -9.57
N SER A 118 -10.36 10.88 -9.30
CA SER A 118 -11.71 10.36 -9.53
C SER A 118 -12.76 11.05 -8.66
N ASP A 119 -12.44 11.38 -7.40
CA ASP A 119 -13.31 12.16 -6.52
C ASP A 119 -13.44 13.63 -6.93
N ARG A 120 -12.44 14.20 -7.62
CA ARG A 120 -12.45 15.62 -8.05
C ARG A 120 -12.96 15.86 -9.46
N GLN A 121 -13.09 14.83 -10.29
CA GLN A 121 -13.42 14.99 -11.72
C GLN A 121 -14.58 14.09 -12.18
N ILE A 122 -15.64 13.96 -11.38
CA ILE A 122 -16.94 13.58 -11.94
C ILE A 122 -17.69 14.86 -12.37
N SER A 123 -17.34 15.39 -13.55
CA SER A 123 -18.12 16.46 -14.18
C SER A 123 -19.40 15.86 -14.80
N VAL A 124 -20.42 15.63 -13.98
CA VAL A 124 -21.73 15.23 -14.51
C VAL A 124 -22.43 16.47 -15.06
N ILE A 125 -22.66 16.47 -16.37
CA ILE A 125 -23.48 17.48 -17.03
C ILE A 125 -24.95 17.07 -16.84
N CYS A 126 -25.78 17.97 -16.34
CA CYS A 126 -27.21 17.74 -16.21
C CYS A 126 -27.84 17.61 -17.61
N PRO A 127 -28.57 16.52 -17.92
CA PRO A 127 -29.20 16.33 -19.23
C PRO A 127 -30.33 17.33 -19.51
N ILE A 128 -30.81 18.06 -18.50
CA ILE A 128 -31.89 19.05 -18.62
C ILE A 128 -31.33 20.46 -18.84
N SER A 129 -30.31 20.86 -18.07
CA SER A 129 -29.75 22.22 -18.14
C SER A 129 -28.48 22.32 -18.99
N ASN A 130 -27.88 21.19 -19.37
CA ASN A 130 -26.59 21.09 -20.07
C ASN A 130 -25.43 21.84 -19.36
N THR A 131 -25.55 22.00 -18.04
CA THR A 131 -24.53 22.60 -17.18
C THR A 131 -24.03 21.59 -16.17
N TYR A 132 -22.84 21.82 -15.61
CA TYR A 132 -22.33 21.03 -14.49
C TYR A 132 -23.34 21.04 -13.33
N CYS A 133 -23.60 19.85 -12.77
CA CYS A 133 -24.51 19.69 -11.64
C CYS A 133 -23.77 19.14 -10.43
N GLU A 134 -23.48 20.03 -9.47
CA GLU A 134 -22.85 19.67 -8.19
C GLU A 134 -23.63 18.59 -7.43
N ALA A 135 -24.97 18.63 -7.48
CA ALA A 135 -25.82 17.64 -6.82
C ALA A 135 -25.68 16.24 -7.42
N LEU A 136 -25.61 16.11 -8.76
CA LEU A 136 -25.35 14.82 -9.41
C LEU A 136 -23.90 14.35 -9.17
N GLY A 137 -22.93 15.26 -9.23
CA GLY A 137 -21.52 14.94 -8.91
C GLY A 137 -21.39 14.36 -7.50
N ALA A 138 -21.97 15.03 -6.50
CA ALA A 138 -21.97 14.56 -5.12
C ALA A 138 -22.72 13.22 -4.94
N PHE A 139 -23.82 13.01 -5.67
CA PHE A 139 -24.56 11.74 -5.66
C PHE A 139 -23.72 10.59 -6.21
N TYR A 140 -23.05 10.76 -7.35
CA TYR A 140 -22.22 9.74 -7.97
C TYR A 140 -20.98 9.39 -7.15
N ILE A 141 -20.32 10.39 -6.54
CA ILE A 141 -19.22 10.18 -5.58
C ILE A 141 -19.70 9.37 -4.36
N LYS A 142 -20.93 9.62 -3.91
CA LYS A 142 -21.50 8.88 -2.78
C LYS A 142 -21.87 7.45 -3.17
N LEU A 143 -22.35 7.25 -4.40
CA LEU A 143 -22.70 5.94 -4.94
C LEU A 143 -21.46 5.06 -5.17
N SER A 144 -20.36 5.63 -5.71
CA SER A 144 -19.10 4.90 -5.93
C SER A 144 -18.52 4.39 -4.61
N ARG A 145 -18.59 5.18 -3.55
CA ARG A 145 -18.16 4.80 -2.20
C ARG A 145 -19.02 3.75 -1.50
N LEU A 146 -20.20 3.43 -2.03
CA LEU A 146 -21.10 2.38 -1.50
C LEU A 146 -20.90 1.02 -2.18
N ILE A 147 -20.10 0.96 -3.25
CA ILE A 147 -19.87 -0.25 -4.06
C ILE A 147 -18.55 -0.95 -3.67
N GLU A 148 -17.70 -0.34 -2.82
CA GLU A 148 -16.52 -0.93 -2.16
C GLU A 148 -16.82 -1.49 -0.76
#